data_AF-A0A816FT44-F1
#
_entry.id   AF-A0A816FT44-F1
#
_cell.length_a   1.000
_cell.length_b   1.000
_cell.length_c   1.000
_cell.angle_alpha   90.00
_cell.angle_beta   90.00
_cell.angle_gamma   90.00
#
_symmetry.space_group_name_H-M   'P 1'
#
loop_
_entity.id
_entity.type
_entity.pdbx_description
1 polymer ?
#
loop_
_entity_poly.entity_id
_entity_poly.type
_entity_poly.pdbx_seq_one_letter_code
_entity_poly.pdbx_strand_id
1 'polypeptide(L)'
;MDENGSLYVVDEVKNEVRRYRRGESEGTVVAGGNGYGNRLDQLFRPQYVFVDRDHSVYVSDCNNRRVMKWMEGAKQGVVLADSQGQGNGLTKLCSPAGVAVDELGTVYVVDCVNARIMRLSKGGTEGSVIVGGNADYAIGVISKVIDECMFKWIVTRINKPLDRRKRQGSSFIGILDTTNFEIFQLNSFEPLYINYTNEKL
;
A
#
# COMPACT_ATOMS: atom_id res chain seq x y z
N MET A 1 5.15 6.18 5.52
CA MET A 1 5.23 7.41 6.36
C MET A 1 3.85 8.04 6.36
N ASP A 2 3.34 8.42 7.53
CA ASP A 2 1.98 8.96 7.68
C ASP A 2 1.89 10.47 7.40
N GLU A 3 0.68 11.03 7.54
CA GLU A 3 0.40 12.46 7.32
C GLU A 3 1.14 13.39 8.29
N ASN A 4 1.51 12.89 9.47
CA ASN A 4 2.25 13.62 10.49
C ASN A 4 3.78 13.53 10.29
N GLY A 5 4.23 12.80 9.28
CA GLY A 5 5.64 12.60 8.96
C GLY A 5 6.30 11.46 9.74
N SER A 6 5.53 10.60 10.42
CA SER A 6 6.08 9.44 11.12
C SER A 6 6.45 8.34 10.13
N LEU A 7 7.66 7.79 10.22
CA LEU A 7 8.10 6.65 9.43
C LEU A 7 7.64 5.34 10.08
N TYR A 8 7.22 4.39 9.26
CA TYR A 8 6.89 3.04 9.71
C TYR A 8 7.85 2.10 8.99
N VAL A 9 8.56 1.30 9.77
CA VAL A 9 9.60 0.39 9.29
C VAL A 9 9.19 -1.02 9.66
N VAL A 10 9.18 -1.90 8.66
CA VAL A 10 9.03 -3.33 8.86
C VAL A 10 10.40 -3.90 9.20
N ASP A 11 10.53 -4.50 10.38
CA ASP A 11 11.71 -5.24 10.77
C ASP A 11 11.42 -6.74 10.61
N GLU A 12 11.87 -7.31 9.49
CA GLU A 12 11.69 -8.72 9.16
C GLU A 12 12.36 -9.66 10.17
N VAL A 13 13.51 -9.24 10.71
CA VAL A 13 14.31 -10.07 11.61
C VAL A 13 13.65 -10.15 12.97
N LYS A 14 13.14 -9.01 13.46
CA LYS A 14 12.42 -8.92 14.74
C LYS A 14 10.93 -9.26 14.63
N ASN A 15 10.41 -9.43 13.42
CA ASN A 15 9.01 -9.74 13.15
C ASN A 15 8.07 -8.68 13.77
N GLU A 16 8.37 -7.41 13.49
CA GLU A 16 7.62 -6.28 14.06
C GLU A 16 7.56 -5.10 13.09
N VAL A 17 6.62 -4.20 13.35
CA VAL A 17 6.57 -2.90 12.70
C VAL A 17 6.83 -1.83 13.74
N ARG A 18 7.80 -0.94 13.45
CA ARG A 18 8.15 0.19 14.30
C ARG A 18 7.73 1.51 13.68
N ARG A 19 7.13 2.38 14.49
CA ARG A 19 6.86 3.78 14.17
C ARG A 19 7.95 4.67 14.75
N TYR A 20 8.52 5.55 13.94
CA TYR A 20 9.44 6.61 14.33
C TYR A 20 8.79 7.95 14.04
N ARG A 21 8.53 8.75 15.07
CA ARG A 21 8.10 10.14 14.85
C ARG A 21 9.30 11.00 14.47
N ARG A 22 9.01 12.18 13.93
CA ARG A 22 10.04 13.12 13.51
C ARG A 22 10.94 13.49 14.70
N GLY A 23 12.22 13.14 14.60
CA GLY A 23 13.23 13.42 15.63
C GLY A 23 13.38 12.35 16.71
N GLU A 24 12.60 11.26 16.67
CA GLU A 24 12.82 10.12 17.57
C GLU A 24 13.98 9.24 17.07
N SER A 25 14.90 8.90 17.97
CA SER A 25 15.98 7.93 17.72
C SER A 25 15.56 6.49 17.99
N GLU A 26 14.47 6.29 18.75
CA GLU A 26 13.94 4.97 19.10
C GLU A 26 12.49 4.84 18.63
N GLY A 27 12.23 3.81 17.83
CA GLY A 27 10.90 3.56 17.28
C GLY A 27 10.03 2.78 18.25
N THR A 28 8.75 3.13 18.32
CA THR A 28 7.74 2.40 19.10
C THR A 28 7.19 1.23 18.28
N VAL A 29 7.07 0.04 18.88
CA VAL A 29 6.42 -1.11 18.23
C VAL A 29 4.93 -0.85 18.10
N VAL A 30 4.40 -0.97 16.88
CA VAL A 30 2.97 -0.73 16.56
C VAL A 30 2.25 -1.95 15.98
N ALA A 31 2.99 -2.99 15.58
CA ALA A 31 2.45 -4.29 15.23
C ALA A 31 3.51 -5.38 15.48
N GLY A 32 3.07 -6.57 15.93
CA GLY A 32 3.98 -7.66 16.31
C GLY A 32 4.79 -7.35 17.57
N GLY A 33 6.07 -7.72 17.57
CA GLY A 33 7.00 -7.46 18.68
C GLY A 33 6.98 -8.48 19.83
N ASN A 34 6.18 -9.53 19.73
CA ASN A 34 6.07 -10.61 20.72
C ASN A 34 6.73 -11.91 20.24
N GLY A 35 7.85 -11.77 19.53
CA GLY A 35 8.52 -12.87 18.84
C GLY A 35 7.79 -13.35 17.59
N TYR A 36 8.39 -14.30 16.88
CA TYR A 36 7.78 -14.89 15.69
C TYR A 36 6.65 -15.86 16.07
N GLY A 37 5.63 -15.93 15.23
CA GLY A 37 4.53 -16.87 15.37
C GLY A 37 3.25 -16.40 14.69
N ASN A 38 2.14 -17.10 14.92
CA ASN A 38 0.87 -16.86 14.24
C ASN A 38 -0.24 -16.36 15.17
N ARG A 39 0.07 -16.04 16.44
CA ARG A 39 -0.90 -15.38 17.33
C ARG A 39 -1.25 -13.98 16.82
N LEU A 40 -2.33 -13.40 17.35
CA LEU A 40 -2.83 -12.08 16.92
C LEU A 40 -1.91 -10.93 17.34
N ASP A 41 -0.98 -11.15 18.26
CA ASP A 41 0.07 -10.22 18.71
C ASP A 41 1.45 -10.52 18.11
N GLN A 42 1.53 -11.47 17.17
CA GLN A 42 2.77 -11.92 16.53
C GLN A 42 2.72 -11.78 15.02
N LEU A 43 3.90 -11.72 14.41
CA LEU A 43 4.10 -11.74 12.96
C LEU A 43 5.15 -12.81 12.62
N PHE A 44 5.23 -13.17 11.34
CA PHE A 44 6.30 -14.01 10.81
C PHE A 44 6.74 -13.53 9.42
N ARG A 45 7.95 -12.98 9.35
CA ARG A 45 8.55 -12.33 8.18
C ARG A 45 7.58 -11.36 7.48
N PRO A 46 7.08 -10.34 8.19
CA PRO A 46 6.23 -9.33 7.57
C PRO A 46 6.98 -8.63 6.43
N GLN A 47 6.33 -8.36 5.29
CA GLN A 47 7.02 -7.80 4.10
C GLN A 47 6.72 -6.33 3.86
N TYR A 48 5.52 -5.88 4.24
CA TYR A 48 5.06 -4.55 3.90
C TYR A 48 4.12 -3.99 4.95
N VAL A 49 4.11 -2.66 5.05
CA VAL A 49 3.23 -1.91 5.93
C VAL A 49 2.54 -0.78 5.17
N PHE A 50 1.23 -0.68 5.36
CA PHE A 50 0.43 0.49 5.00
C PHE A 50 -0.18 1.11 6.26
N VAL A 51 -0.34 2.42 6.27
CA VAL A 51 -0.96 3.15 7.38
C VAL A 51 -2.05 4.04 6.82
N ASP A 52 -3.27 3.89 7.32
CA ASP A 52 -4.40 4.74 6.92
C ASP A 52 -4.44 6.06 7.70
N ARG A 53 -5.44 6.91 7.40
CA ARG A 53 -5.63 8.21 8.03
C ARG A 53 -6.05 8.13 9.50
N ASP A 54 -6.60 6.99 9.91
CA ASP A 54 -6.97 6.69 11.30
C ASP A 54 -5.80 6.07 12.08
N HIS A 55 -4.57 6.15 11.53
CA HIS A 55 -3.36 5.55 12.07
C HIS A 55 -3.44 4.03 12.29
N SER A 56 -4.35 3.35 11.57
CA SER A 56 -4.37 1.89 11.58
C SER A 56 -3.25 1.36 10.70
N VAL A 57 -2.56 0.34 11.21
CA VAL A 57 -1.41 -0.30 10.58
C VAL A 57 -1.85 -1.61 9.94
N TYR A 58 -1.66 -1.71 8.63
CA TYR A 58 -1.95 -2.91 7.84
C TYR A 58 -0.63 -3.56 7.48
N VAL A 59 -0.49 -4.85 7.80
CA VAL A 59 0.76 -5.59 7.63
C VAL A 59 0.51 -6.81 6.77
N SER A 60 1.35 -7.00 5.75
CA SER A 60 1.43 -8.26 5.03
C SER A 60 2.30 -9.23 5.81
N ASP A 61 1.66 -10.18 6.50
CA ASP A 61 2.31 -11.17 7.34
C ASP A 61 2.63 -12.42 6.50
N CYS A 62 3.70 -12.29 5.72
CA CYS A 62 3.95 -13.08 4.51
C CYS A 62 4.06 -14.59 4.79
N ASN A 63 4.86 -15.01 5.78
CA ASN A 63 5.03 -16.43 6.05
C ASN A 63 3.80 -17.06 6.73
N ASN A 64 3.04 -16.26 7.49
CA ASN A 64 1.75 -16.68 8.01
C ASN A 64 0.64 -16.64 6.94
N ARG A 65 0.96 -16.16 5.73
CA ARG A 65 0.06 -16.07 4.57
C ARG A 65 -1.24 -15.36 4.93
N ARG A 66 -1.13 -14.21 5.59
CA ARG A 66 -2.27 -13.41 6.02
C ARG A 66 -1.98 -11.91 5.90
N VAL A 67 -3.05 -11.12 5.89
CA VAL A 67 -3.00 -9.67 6.05
C VAL A 67 -3.68 -9.32 7.36
N MET A 68 -3.00 -8.50 8.16
CA MET A 68 -3.43 -8.14 9.50
C MET A 68 -3.61 -6.62 9.62
N LYS A 69 -4.55 -6.17 10.46
CA LYS A 69 -4.75 -4.77 10.82
C LYS A 69 -4.60 -4.57 12.32
N TRP A 70 -3.80 -3.58 12.72
CA TRP A 70 -3.78 -3.05 14.08
C TRP A 70 -4.38 -1.65 14.11
N MET A 71 -5.30 -1.40 15.03
CA MET A 71 -5.73 -0.04 15.37
C MET A 71 -4.66 0.63 16.23
N GLU A 72 -4.60 1.96 16.22
CA GLU A 72 -3.63 2.68 17.06
C GLU A 72 -3.77 2.28 18.54
N GLY A 73 -2.66 1.87 19.16
CA GLY A 73 -2.61 1.43 20.55
C GLY A 73 -3.10 0.00 20.82
N ALA A 74 -3.59 -0.72 19.81
CA ALA A 74 -4.04 -2.10 19.97
C ALA A 74 -2.89 -3.04 20.36
N LYS A 75 -3.16 -3.99 21.26
CA LYS A 75 -2.17 -5.03 21.66
C LYS A 75 -2.14 -6.23 20.72
N GLN A 76 -3.22 -6.43 19.96
CA GLN A 76 -3.41 -7.52 19.02
C GLN A 76 -4.03 -6.97 17.74
N GLY A 77 -3.75 -7.62 16.62
CA GLY A 77 -4.30 -7.31 15.33
C GLY A 77 -5.55 -8.11 15.03
N VAL A 78 -6.23 -7.71 13.97
CA VAL A 78 -7.37 -8.41 13.39
C VAL A 78 -6.93 -8.97 12.04
N VAL A 79 -7.24 -10.24 11.79
CA VAL A 79 -7.01 -10.87 10.49
C VAL A 79 -8.02 -10.33 9.49
N LEU A 80 -7.53 -9.76 8.38
CA LEU A 80 -8.38 -9.28 7.27
C LEU A 80 -8.54 -10.34 6.17
N ALA A 81 -7.52 -11.18 5.98
CA ALA A 81 -7.51 -12.28 5.03
C ALA A 81 -6.41 -13.27 5.42
N ASP A 82 -6.64 -14.57 5.21
CA ASP A 82 -5.68 -15.61 5.55
C ASP A 82 -5.81 -16.88 4.67
N SER A 83 -4.75 -17.68 4.67
CA SER A 83 -4.74 -18.95 3.92
C SER A 83 -5.67 -20.04 4.48
N GLN A 84 -6.15 -19.91 5.72
CA GLN A 84 -6.96 -20.91 6.42
C GLN A 84 -8.47 -20.63 6.37
N GLY A 85 -8.88 -19.50 5.79
CA GLY A 85 -10.30 -19.15 5.67
C GLY A 85 -10.94 -18.68 6.98
N GLN A 86 -10.15 -18.15 7.93
CA GLN A 86 -10.69 -17.35 9.03
C GLN A 86 -11.13 -15.96 8.56
N GLY A 87 -10.59 -15.46 7.43
CA GLY A 87 -11.28 -14.49 6.58
C GLY A 87 -12.26 -15.21 5.64
N ASN A 88 -13.32 -14.53 5.16
CA ASN A 88 -14.32 -15.16 4.29
C ASN A 88 -13.61 -15.96 3.18
N GLY A 89 -13.86 -17.28 3.16
CA GLY A 89 -13.05 -18.37 2.58
C GLY A 89 -12.71 -18.32 1.08
N LEU A 90 -12.83 -17.15 0.46
CA LEU A 90 -12.40 -16.78 -0.88
C LEU A 90 -10.90 -16.40 -0.96
N THR A 91 -10.20 -16.29 0.17
CA THR A 91 -8.93 -15.56 0.28
C THR A 91 -7.73 -16.44 0.68
N LYS A 92 -7.56 -17.62 0.06
CA LYS A 92 -6.35 -18.45 0.24
C LYS A 92 -5.07 -17.74 -0.25
N LEU A 93 -4.55 -16.82 0.54
CA LEU A 93 -3.37 -16.03 0.20
C LEU A 93 -2.12 -16.91 0.16
N CYS A 94 -1.18 -16.56 -0.71
CA CYS A 94 0.11 -17.20 -0.82
C CYS A 94 1.19 -16.12 -0.98
N SER A 95 1.95 -15.89 0.11
CA SER A 95 3.02 -14.89 0.17
C SER A 95 2.55 -13.47 -0.18
N PRO A 96 1.59 -12.89 0.58
CA PRO A 96 1.18 -11.52 0.34
C PRO A 96 2.37 -10.57 0.54
N ALA A 97 2.69 -9.77 -0.48
CA ALA A 97 3.84 -8.86 -0.43
C ALA A 97 3.45 -7.39 -0.30
N GLY A 98 2.20 -7.03 -0.61
CA GLY A 98 1.74 -5.64 -0.56
C GLY A 98 0.31 -5.53 -0.05
N VAL A 99 0.03 -4.41 0.63
CA VAL A 99 -1.31 -4.03 1.08
C VAL A 99 -1.50 -2.52 0.92
N ALA A 100 -2.68 -2.09 0.48
CA ALA A 100 -3.08 -0.69 0.41
C ALA A 100 -4.56 -0.56 0.78
N VAL A 101 -4.99 0.62 1.20
CA VAL A 101 -6.40 0.89 1.56
C VAL A 101 -6.84 2.20 0.91
N ASP A 102 -8.01 2.19 0.27
CA ASP A 102 -8.61 3.40 -0.31
C ASP A 102 -9.35 4.26 0.73
N GLU A 103 -9.90 5.38 0.30
CA GLU A 103 -10.62 6.31 1.18
C GLU A 103 -11.95 5.76 1.73
N LEU A 104 -12.50 4.73 1.09
CA LEU A 104 -13.71 4.04 1.51
C LEU A 104 -13.40 2.90 2.50
N GLY A 105 -12.13 2.59 2.72
CA GLY A 105 -11.67 1.50 3.58
C GLY A 105 -11.59 0.14 2.87
N THR A 106 -11.69 0.13 1.54
CA THR A 106 -11.46 -1.07 0.72
C THR A 106 -9.98 -1.43 0.76
N VAL A 107 -9.67 -2.68 1.06
CA VAL A 107 -8.30 -3.17 1.20
C VAL A 107 -7.89 -3.88 -0.08
N TYR A 108 -6.73 -3.54 -0.62
CA TYR A 108 -6.13 -4.17 -1.79
C TYR A 108 -4.92 -4.97 -1.34
N VAL A 109 -4.85 -6.24 -1.74
CA VAL A 109 -3.77 -7.16 -1.35
C VAL A 109 -3.11 -7.70 -2.61
N VAL A 110 -1.79 -7.62 -2.65
CA VAL A 110 -0.96 -8.24 -3.70
C VAL A 110 -0.61 -9.66 -3.23
N ASP A 111 -1.23 -10.65 -3.86
CA ASP A 111 -1.06 -12.07 -3.57
C ASP A 111 -0.06 -12.66 -4.59
N CYS A 112 1.23 -12.48 -4.30
CA CYS A 112 2.31 -12.61 -5.28
C CYS A 112 2.44 -14.00 -5.88
N VAL A 113 2.40 -15.06 -5.07
CA VAL A 113 2.60 -16.42 -5.58
C VAL A 113 1.40 -16.87 -6.41
N ASN A 114 0.20 -16.39 -6.07
CA ASN A 114 -1.00 -16.63 -6.88
C ASN A 114 -1.11 -15.67 -8.08
N ALA A 115 -0.12 -14.78 -8.29
CA ALA A 115 -0.08 -13.80 -9.36
C ALA A 115 -1.41 -13.06 -9.52
N ARG A 116 -1.90 -12.45 -8.44
CA ARG A 116 -3.19 -11.75 -8.44
C ARG A 116 -3.25 -10.58 -7.47
N ILE A 117 -4.18 -9.68 -7.72
CA ILE A 117 -4.58 -8.62 -6.78
C ILE A 117 -5.99 -8.91 -6.30
N MET A 118 -6.15 -8.90 -4.99
CA MET A 118 -7.45 -9.06 -4.34
C MET A 118 -7.95 -7.72 -3.84
N ARG A 119 -9.25 -7.49 -3.97
CA ARG A 119 -9.99 -6.42 -3.30
C ARG A 119 -10.78 -7.05 -2.17
N LEU A 120 -10.66 -6.50 -0.96
CA LEU A 120 -11.43 -6.88 0.21
C LEU A 120 -12.29 -5.69 0.66
N SER A 121 -13.52 -5.97 1.09
CA SER A 121 -14.39 -4.96 1.72
C SER A 121 -13.79 -4.45 3.03
N LYS A 122 -14.30 -3.31 3.50
CA LYS A 122 -13.90 -2.72 4.79
C LYS A 122 -14.09 -3.75 5.92
N GLY A 123 -12.98 -4.14 6.57
CA GLY A 123 -12.98 -5.14 7.63
C GLY A 123 -12.68 -6.58 7.17
N GLY A 124 -12.45 -6.82 5.87
CA GLY A 124 -12.02 -8.13 5.36
C GLY A 124 -13.15 -9.17 5.27
N THR A 125 -14.41 -8.74 5.38
CA THR A 125 -15.56 -9.66 5.40
C THR A 125 -15.95 -10.15 4.02
N GLU A 126 -15.52 -9.54 2.93
CA GLU A 126 -15.87 -9.95 1.58
C GLU A 126 -14.68 -9.67 0.66
N GLY A 127 -14.42 -10.53 -0.31
CA GLY A 127 -13.25 -10.38 -1.17
C GLY A 127 -13.43 -10.94 -2.56
N SER A 128 -12.80 -10.30 -3.55
CA SER A 128 -12.77 -10.76 -4.93
C SER A 128 -11.40 -10.55 -5.56
N VAL A 129 -11.05 -11.41 -6.52
CA VAL A 129 -9.91 -11.15 -7.40
C VAL A 129 -10.32 -10.06 -8.37
N ILE A 130 -9.53 -8.98 -8.45
CA ILE A 130 -9.79 -7.88 -9.38
C ILE A 130 -8.79 -7.86 -10.54
N VAL A 131 -7.66 -8.54 -10.39
CA VAL A 131 -6.61 -8.70 -11.39
C VAL A 131 -5.95 -10.06 -11.21
N GLY A 132 -5.63 -10.75 -12.30
CA GLY A 132 -4.85 -12.00 -12.30
C GLY A 132 -5.68 -13.28 -12.33
N GLY A 133 -5.00 -14.43 -12.27
CA GLY A 133 -5.57 -15.76 -12.53
C GLY A 133 -4.88 -16.54 -13.66
N ASN A 134 -4.00 -15.86 -14.41
CA ASN A 134 -3.06 -16.45 -15.37
C ASN A 134 -1.73 -15.68 -15.29
N ALA A 135 -0.60 -16.39 -15.15
CA ALA A 135 0.66 -15.83 -14.63
C ALA A 135 1.25 -14.71 -15.50
N ASP A 136 1.22 -14.85 -16.83
CA ASP A 136 1.85 -13.87 -17.74
C ASP A 136 1.05 -12.57 -17.86
N TYR A 137 -0.28 -12.67 -17.86
CA TYR A 137 -1.16 -11.49 -17.91
C TYR A 137 -1.13 -10.72 -16.58
N ALA A 138 -1.01 -11.45 -15.47
CA ALA A 138 -0.98 -10.86 -14.14
C ALA A 138 0.26 -9.96 -13.93
N ILE A 139 1.44 -10.33 -14.41
CA ILE A 139 2.67 -9.53 -14.20
C ILE A 139 2.53 -8.13 -14.82
N GLY A 140 2.05 -8.04 -16.06
CA GLY A 140 1.87 -6.75 -16.75
C GLY A 140 0.83 -5.87 -16.05
N VAL A 141 -0.28 -6.44 -15.60
CA VAL A 141 -1.33 -5.67 -14.90
C VAL A 141 -0.90 -5.31 -13.48
N ILE A 142 -0.16 -6.18 -12.78
CA ILE A 142 0.41 -5.90 -11.45
C ILE A 142 1.42 -4.75 -11.53
N SER A 143 2.32 -4.74 -12.52
CA SER A 143 3.23 -3.61 -12.74
C SER A 143 2.45 -2.32 -12.93
N LYS A 144 1.46 -2.33 -13.83
CA LYS A 144 0.66 -1.14 -14.15
C LYS A 144 -0.12 -0.61 -12.93
N VAL A 145 -0.70 -1.49 -12.12
CA VAL A 145 -1.43 -1.11 -10.90
C VAL A 145 -0.48 -0.59 -9.83
N ILE A 146 0.68 -1.23 -9.63
CA ILE A 146 1.70 -0.75 -8.69
C ILE A 146 2.22 0.63 -9.11
N ASP A 147 2.49 0.83 -10.40
CA ASP A 147 2.95 2.10 -10.95
C ASP A 147 1.88 3.19 -10.79
N GLU A 148 0.62 2.89 -11.10
CA GLU A 148 -0.49 3.83 -10.93
C GLU A 148 -0.73 4.20 -9.46
N CYS A 149 -0.67 3.23 -8.55
CA CYS A 149 -0.81 3.45 -7.12
C CYS A 149 0.36 4.25 -6.55
N MET A 150 1.60 3.91 -6.88
CA MET A 150 2.79 4.67 -6.47
C MET A 150 2.75 6.09 -7.03
N PHE A 151 2.43 6.24 -8.31
CA PHE A 151 2.38 7.54 -8.96
C PHE A 151 1.31 8.43 -8.33
N LYS A 152 0.07 7.94 -8.17
CA LYS A 152 -0.99 8.68 -7.47
C LYS A 152 -0.55 9.07 -6.06
N TRP A 153 0.06 8.14 -5.32
CA TRP A 153 0.56 8.43 -3.98
C TRP A 153 1.64 9.52 -3.98
N ILE A 154 2.61 9.46 -4.90
CA ILE A 154 3.65 10.48 -5.05
C ILE A 154 3.01 11.84 -5.38
N VAL A 155 2.12 11.89 -6.38
CA VAL A 155 1.44 13.12 -6.81
C VAL A 155 0.63 13.73 -5.67
N THR A 156 -0.23 12.94 -5.00
CA THR A 156 -1.00 13.41 -3.84
C THR A 156 -0.07 13.96 -2.74
N ARG A 157 1.06 13.29 -2.51
CA ARG A 157 1.99 13.64 -1.46
C ARG A 157 2.85 14.86 -1.76
N ILE A 158 3.19 15.09 -3.04
CA ILE A 158 3.86 16.32 -3.48
C ILE A 158 2.88 17.50 -3.49
N ASN A 159 1.63 17.26 -3.86
CA ASN A 159 0.60 18.31 -3.89
C ASN A 159 0.24 18.80 -2.47
N LYS A 160 0.23 17.92 -1.46
CA LYS A 160 -0.11 18.27 -0.07
C LYS A 160 0.74 19.40 0.56
N PRO A 161 2.08 19.45 0.44
CA PRO A 161 2.90 20.57 0.90
C PRO A 161 2.88 21.79 -0.04
N LEU A 162 2.58 21.60 -1.33
CA LEU A 162 2.42 22.70 -2.29
C LEU A 162 1.12 23.47 -2.09
N ASP A 163 0.11 22.84 -1.49
CA ASP A 163 -1.20 23.43 -1.19
C ASP A 163 -1.21 24.32 0.08
N ARG A 164 -0.16 25.14 0.27
CA ARG A 164 -0.10 26.13 1.35
C ARG A 164 -0.63 27.48 0.87
N ARG A 165 -1.97 27.58 0.82
CA ARG A 165 -2.87 28.75 0.90
C ARG A 165 -2.36 30.10 0.32
N LYS A 166 -3.14 30.68 -0.61
CA LYS A 166 -3.12 32.10 -1.07
C LYS A 166 -1.87 32.55 -1.87
N ARG A 167 -1.73 32.07 -3.10
CA ARG A 167 -1.21 32.90 -4.20
C ARG A 167 -2.30 33.06 -5.24
N GLN A 168 -2.52 34.28 -5.72
CA GLN A 168 -3.31 34.59 -6.93
C GLN A 168 -2.60 34.05 -8.18
N GLY A 169 -2.28 32.76 -8.21
CA GLY A 169 -1.60 32.10 -9.31
C GLY A 169 -1.62 30.60 -9.09
N SER A 170 -2.35 29.92 -9.96
CA SER A 170 -2.45 28.46 -10.03
C SER A 170 -1.03 27.87 -10.07
N SER A 171 -0.58 27.21 -9.01
CA SER A 171 0.68 26.48 -9.03
C SER A 171 0.38 25.05 -9.44
N PHE A 172 0.79 24.67 -10.65
CA PHE A 172 0.64 23.32 -11.19
C PHE A 172 2.02 22.66 -11.31
N ILE A 173 2.06 21.36 -11.10
CA ILE A 173 3.17 20.53 -11.58
C ILE A 173 2.82 20.17 -13.02
N GLY A 174 3.78 20.38 -13.92
CA GLY A 174 3.72 19.89 -15.29
C GLY A 174 5.00 19.14 -15.62
N ILE A 175 4.94 18.29 -16.62
CA ILE A 175 6.12 17.73 -17.26
C ILE A 175 6.49 18.68 -18.40
N LEU A 176 7.78 19.01 -18.50
CA LEU A 176 8.33 19.73 -19.64
C LEU A 176 8.83 18.67 -20.64
N ASP A 177 8.09 18.50 -21.72
CA ASP A 177 8.59 17.86 -22.94
C ASP A 177 9.32 18.94 -23.76
N THR A 178 10.29 18.54 -24.60
CA THR A 178 10.99 19.42 -25.54
C THR A 178 10.06 20.27 -26.42
N THR A 179 8.77 19.89 -26.51
CA THR A 179 7.80 20.55 -27.39
C THR A 179 6.61 21.25 -26.70
N ASN A 180 6.27 20.99 -25.43
CA ASN A 180 5.16 21.68 -24.72
C ASN A 180 5.11 21.41 -23.21
N PHE A 181 4.35 22.26 -22.49
CA PHE A 181 4.08 22.17 -21.07
C PHE A 181 2.65 21.65 -20.81
N GLU A 182 2.49 20.52 -20.11
CA GLU A 182 1.18 19.94 -19.79
C GLU A 182 0.90 19.89 -18.27
N ILE A 183 -0.35 20.20 -17.88
CA ILE A 183 -0.79 20.28 -16.47
C ILE A 183 -1.59 19.03 -16.09
N PHE A 184 -1.18 18.37 -14.99
CA PHE A 184 -1.79 17.12 -14.52
C PHE A 184 -3.27 17.18 -14.09
N GLN A 185 -3.86 18.37 -13.93
CA GLN A 185 -5.27 18.47 -13.53
C GLN A 185 -6.25 17.95 -14.60
N LEU A 186 -5.81 17.79 -15.86
CA LEU A 186 -6.71 17.50 -16.99
C LEU A 186 -6.44 16.19 -17.77
N ASN A 187 -5.35 15.46 -17.51
CA ASN A 187 -5.00 14.25 -18.29
C ASN A 187 -5.02 12.94 -17.47
N SER A 188 -5.57 11.88 -18.08
CA SER A 188 -5.39 10.47 -17.69
C SER A 188 -4.01 9.95 -18.16
N PHE A 189 -3.61 8.76 -17.74
CA PHE A 189 -2.25 8.17 -17.93
C PHE A 189 -1.82 7.90 -19.40
N GLU A 190 -2.74 7.98 -20.37
CA GLU A 190 -2.48 7.58 -21.77
C GLU A 190 -1.50 8.49 -22.54
N PRO A 191 -1.51 9.83 -22.42
CA PRO A 191 -0.58 10.70 -23.15
C PRO A 191 0.88 10.57 -22.67
N LEU A 192 1.09 10.27 -21.38
CA LEU A 192 2.42 10.09 -20.79
C LEU A 192 3.17 8.90 -21.40
N TYR A 193 2.45 7.79 -21.63
CA TYR A 193 3.04 6.59 -22.22
C TYR A 193 3.41 6.81 -23.68
N ILE A 194 2.58 7.55 -24.43
CA ILE A 194 2.82 7.90 -25.83
C ILE A 194 4.11 8.73 -26.00
N ASN A 195 4.31 9.77 -25.17
CA ASN A 195 5.52 10.60 -25.27
C ASN A 195 6.78 9.83 -24.90
N TYR A 196 6.75 9.00 -23.85
CA TYR A 196 7.91 8.18 -23.48
C TYR A 196 8.30 7.16 -24.56
N THR A 197 7.32 6.60 -25.30
CA THR A 197 7.61 5.72 -26.44
C THR A 197 8.10 6.46 -27.68
N ASN A 198 7.70 7.72 -27.88
CA ASN A 198 8.11 8.51 -29.05
C ASN A 198 9.50 9.14 -28.92
N GLU A 199 9.99 9.43 -27.70
CA GLU A 199 11.35 9.96 -27.48
C GLU A 199 12.46 8.89 -27.58
N LYS A 200 12.10 7.60 -27.77
CA LYS A 200 13.06 6.49 -27.94
C LYS A 200 13.21 5.98 -29.38
N LEU A 201 12.68 6.70 -30.36
CA LEU A 201 12.91 6.46 -31.79
C LEU A 201 13.82 7.54 -32.39
#